data_AF-A0A931KJ24-F1
#
_entry.id   AF-A0A931KJ24-F1
#
_cell.length_a   1.000
_cell.length_b   1.000
_cell.length_c   1.000
_cell.angle_alpha   90.00
_cell.angle_beta   90.00
_cell.angle_gamma   90.00
#
_symmetry.space_group_name_H-M   'P 1'
#
loop_
_entity.id
_entity.type
_entity.pdbx_description
1 polymer ?
#
loop_
_entity_poly.entity_id
_entity_poly.type
_entity_poly.pdbx_seq_one_letter_code
_entity_poly.pdbx_strand_id
1 'polypeptide(L)'
;MSDSHAQHAAAHEHPHVNYMKIFWTLLFLTVAEYFYAMLTQEHFVLLVLGLMTLALVKASLVGLYFMHVKFEGNWVYAMIVPACILAVLVVLALTPDIARDKTQDDLIVPEDDSAMITVSQPLEIQRS
;
A
#
# COMPACT_ATOMS: atom_id res chain seq x y z
N MET A 1 -57.41 35.55 -17.64
CA MET A 1 -56.49 34.82 -18.52
C MET A 1 -55.12 34.96 -17.89
N SER A 2 -54.99 34.27 -16.77
CA SER A 2 -53.87 34.27 -15.83
C SER A 2 -53.34 32.84 -15.87
N ASP A 3 -52.08 32.60 -15.54
CA ASP A 3 -51.54 31.25 -15.32
C ASP A 3 -50.96 30.54 -16.54
N SER A 4 -50.06 31.20 -17.29
CA SER A 4 -49.20 30.50 -18.27
C SER A 4 -47.70 30.77 -18.10
N HIS A 5 -47.25 31.39 -17.00
CA HIS A 5 -45.83 31.76 -16.80
C HIS A 5 -45.25 31.40 -15.41
N ALA A 6 -45.93 30.57 -14.61
CA ALA A 6 -45.50 30.26 -13.24
C ALA A 6 -44.90 28.85 -13.06
N GLN A 7 -44.72 28.07 -14.12
CA GLN A 7 -44.42 26.63 -13.99
C GLN A 7 -43.17 26.16 -14.76
N HIS A 8 -42.10 26.97 -14.74
CA HIS A 8 -40.76 26.57 -15.22
C HIS A 8 -39.65 26.89 -14.21
N ALA A 9 -39.97 26.94 -12.91
CA ALA A 9 -38.98 27.13 -11.82
C ALA A 9 -38.99 25.99 -10.80
N ALA A 10 -39.48 24.80 -11.19
CA ALA A 10 -39.43 23.62 -10.34
C ALA A 10 -38.12 22.86 -10.56
N ALA A 11 -37.16 23.14 -9.68
CA ALA A 11 -36.28 22.15 -9.06
C ALA A 11 -35.61 21.10 -9.99
N HIS A 12 -34.58 21.52 -10.72
CA HIS A 12 -33.51 20.60 -11.10
C HIS A 12 -32.47 20.54 -9.96
N GLU A 13 -32.87 20.01 -8.80
CA GLU A 13 -31.91 19.51 -7.80
C GLU A 13 -31.32 18.21 -8.35
N HIS A 14 -30.24 18.34 -9.12
CA HIS A 14 -29.45 17.19 -9.50
C HIS A 14 -28.92 16.53 -8.21
N PRO A 15 -29.13 15.22 -7.99
CA PRO A 15 -28.49 14.50 -6.91
C PRO A 15 -26.99 14.49 -7.18
N HIS A 16 -26.30 15.54 -6.73
CA HIS A 16 -24.85 15.60 -6.67
C HIS A 16 -24.46 14.49 -5.71
N VAL A 17 -24.04 13.38 -6.29
CA VAL A 17 -23.38 12.30 -5.59
C VAL A 17 -22.17 12.95 -4.91
N ASN A 18 -22.16 12.99 -3.57
CA ASN A 18 -21.18 13.77 -2.79
C ASN A 18 -19.77 13.15 -2.85
N TYR A 19 -19.09 13.18 -4.01
CA TYR A 19 -17.72 12.67 -4.21
C TYR A 19 -16.71 13.24 -3.21
N MET A 20 -16.94 14.47 -2.75
CA MET A 20 -16.14 15.10 -1.70
C MET A 20 -16.16 14.33 -0.38
N LYS A 21 -17.30 13.74 0.03
CA LYS A 21 -17.39 12.97 1.28
C LYS A 21 -16.45 11.77 1.28
N ILE A 22 -16.33 11.08 0.15
CA ILE A 22 -15.51 9.86 -0.02
C ILE A 22 -14.04 10.22 0.00
N PHE A 23 -13.67 11.30 -0.70
CA PHE A 23 -12.31 11.81 -0.64
C PHE A 23 -11.89 12.05 0.82
N TRP A 24 -12.73 12.75 1.59
CA TRP A 24 -12.47 13.00 3.01
C TRP A 24 -12.47 11.72 3.86
N THR A 25 -13.38 10.77 3.61
CA THR A 25 -13.39 9.49 4.33
C THR A 25 -12.14 8.65 4.03
N LEU A 26 -11.73 8.55 2.77
CA LEU A 26 -10.51 7.83 2.35
C LEU A 26 -9.25 8.52 2.89
N LEU A 27 -9.21 9.85 2.89
CA LEU A 27 -8.14 10.64 3.47
C LEU A 27 -8.03 10.34 4.98
N PHE A 28 -9.14 10.43 5.71
CA PHE A 28 -9.16 10.15 7.15
C PHE A 28 -8.72 8.72 7.46
N LEU A 29 -9.18 7.75 6.68
CA LEU A 29 -8.78 6.35 6.82
C LEU A 29 -7.28 6.14 6.53
N THR A 30 -6.68 6.95 5.66
CA THR A 30 -5.24 6.93 5.37
C THR A 30 -4.41 7.55 6.48
N VAL A 31 -4.89 8.66 7.05
CA VAL A 31 -4.27 9.25 8.25
C VAL A 31 -4.33 8.28 9.42
N ALA A 32 -5.49 7.66 9.66
CA ALA A 32 -5.66 6.65 10.72
C ALA A 32 -4.73 5.45 10.52
N GLU A 33 -4.58 4.97 9.28
CA GLU A 33 -3.64 3.90 8.93
C GLU A 33 -2.19 4.29 9.24
N TYR A 34 -1.77 5.50 8.87
CA TYR A 34 -0.42 5.99 9.15
C TYR A 34 -0.13 6.02 10.66
N PHE A 35 -1.08 6.52 11.46
CA PHE A 35 -0.96 6.48 12.91
C PHE A 35 -0.93 5.04 13.45
N TYR A 36 -1.78 4.15 12.93
CA TYR A 36 -1.77 2.74 13.30
C TYR A 36 -0.41 2.09 13.03
N ALA A 37 0.19 2.34 11.86
CA ALA A 37 1.52 1.87 11.49
C ALA A 37 2.61 2.43 12.42
N MET A 38 2.47 3.68 12.88
CA MET A 38 3.40 4.30 13.82
C MET A 38 3.31 3.71 15.24
N LEU A 39 2.15 3.21 15.66
CA LEU A 39 1.99 2.58 16.98
C LEU A 39 2.35 1.08 16.99
N THR A 40 2.19 0.38 15.86
CA THR A 40 2.31 -1.09 15.77
C THR A 40 3.61 -1.57 15.13
N GLN A 41 4.57 -0.67 14.93
CA GLN A 41 5.87 -0.94 14.30
C GLN A 41 6.69 -2.04 15.01
N GLU A 42 6.53 -2.19 16.32
CA GLU A 42 7.19 -3.23 17.13
C GLU A 42 6.71 -4.66 16.80
N HIS A 43 5.54 -4.81 16.18
CA HIS A 43 4.90 -6.11 15.92
C HIS A 43 4.56 -6.30 14.45
N PHE A 44 5.52 -6.84 13.70
CA PHE A 44 5.41 -7.06 12.25
C PHE A 44 4.10 -7.75 11.82
N VAL A 45 3.68 -8.82 12.50
CA VAL A 45 2.46 -9.57 12.16
C VAL A 45 1.20 -8.73 12.35
N LEU A 46 1.10 -7.99 13.47
CA LEU A 46 -0.05 -7.13 13.76
C LEU A 46 -0.10 -5.95 12.79
N LEU A 47 1.05 -5.37 12.48
CA LEU A 47 1.19 -4.29 11.50
C LEU A 47 0.67 -4.73 10.13
N VAL A 48 1.14 -5.87 9.61
CA VAL A 48 0.73 -6.38 8.29
C VAL A 48 -0.76 -6.71 8.26
N LEU A 49 -1.27 -7.39 9.28
CA LEU A 49 -2.69 -7.79 9.34
C LEU A 49 -3.62 -6.57 9.43
N GLY A 50 -3.24 -5.57 10.24
CA GLY A 50 -4.00 -4.33 10.40
C GLY A 50 -4.01 -3.48 9.12
N LEU A 51 -2.84 -3.31 8.49
CA LEU A 51 -2.72 -2.61 7.21
C LEU A 51 -3.53 -3.30 6.10
N MET A 52 -3.45 -4.63 6.01
CA MET A 52 -4.19 -5.39 5.00
C MET A 52 -5.71 -5.25 5.20
N THR A 53 -6.18 -5.27 6.45
CA THR A 53 -7.60 -5.07 6.77
C THR A 53 -8.06 -3.66 6.41
N LEU A 54 -7.30 -2.62 6.76
CA LEU A 54 -7.63 -1.23 6.43
C LEU A 54 -7.62 -0.96 4.92
N ALA A 55 -6.70 -1.58 4.18
CA ALA A 55 -6.66 -1.54 2.72
C ALA A 55 -7.91 -2.19 2.09
N LEU A 56 -8.35 -3.34 2.62
CA LEU A 56 -9.59 -4.00 2.18
C LEU A 56 -10.83 -3.15 2.46
N VAL A 57 -10.88 -2.44 3.59
CA VAL A 57 -11.97 -1.51 3.91
C VAL A 57 -12.00 -0.35 2.91
N LYS A 58 -10.85 0.25 2.56
CA LYS A 58 -10.78 1.29 1.52
C LYS A 58 -11.32 0.80 0.18
N ALA A 59 -10.90 -0.39 -0.25
CA ALA A 59 -11.38 -1.00 -1.49
C ALA A 59 -12.89 -1.29 -1.45
N SER A 60 -13.40 -1.75 -0.30
CA SER A 60 -14.83 -2.00 -0.09
C SER A 60 -15.64 -0.71 -0.10
N LEU A 61 -15.11 0.39 0.45
CA LEU A 61 -15.76 1.70 0.44
C LEU A 61 -15.87 2.27 -0.97
N VAL A 62 -14.82 2.10 -1.78
CA VAL A 62 -14.86 2.44 -3.21
C VAL A 62 -15.94 1.61 -3.92
N GLY A 63 -15.99 0.30 -3.69
CA GLY A 63 -17.00 -0.59 -4.29
C GLY A 63 -18.44 -0.30 -3.86
N LEU A 64 -18.69 -0.09 -2.57
CA LEU A 64 -20.00 0.26 -2.02
C LEU A 64 -20.46 1.64 -2.48
N TYR A 65 -19.54 2.58 -2.70
CA TYR A 65 -19.90 3.90 -3.22
C TYR A 65 -20.30 3.88 -4.69
N PHE A 66 -19.66 3.03 -5.50
CA PHE A 66 -20.15 2.71 -6.84
C PHE A 66 -21.55 2.07 -6.82
N MET A 67 -22.02 1.57 -5.68
CA MET A 67 -23.36 1.00 -5.51
C MET A 67 -24.46 2.07 -5.33
N HIS A 68 -24.14 3.29 -4.90
CA HIS A 68 -25.09 4.41 -4.89
C HIS A 68 -25.16 5.15 -6.25
N VAL A 69 -24.32 4.74 -7.22
CA VAL A 69 -24.36 5.10 -8.64
C VAL A 69 -24.56 3.83 -9.46
N LYS A 70 -25.53 2.99 -9.05
CA LYS A 70 -26.09 1.89 -9.85
C LYS A 70 -27.03 2.44 -10.92
N PHE A 71 -26.57 3.43 -11.67
CA PHE A 71 -27.16 3.84 -12.95
C PHE A 71 -25.97 3.88 -13.91
N GLU A 72 -25.95 2.99 -14.91
CA GLU A 72 -24.97 2.91 -16.02
C GLU A 72 -23.68 2.06 -15.81
N GLY A 73 -23.85 0.83 -15.32
CA GLY A 73 -22.81 -0.12 -14.84
C GLY A 73 -21.62 -0.56 -15.72
N ASN A 74 -21.39 -0.06 -16.94
CA ASN A 74 -20.25 -0.51 -17.76
C ASN A 74 -18.93 0.20 -17.43
N TRP A 75 -18.95 1.46 -16.98
CA TRP A 75 -17.73 2.22 -16.69
C TRP A 75 -17.07 1.88 -15.34
N VAL A 76 -17.84 1.37 -14.38
CA VAL A 76 -17.32 0.97 -13.06
C VAL A 76 -16.40 -0.25 -13.16
N TYR A 77 -16.73 -1.19 -14.03
CA TYR A 77 -15.88 -2.36 -14.28
C TYR A 77 -14.53 -1.95 -14.85
N ALA A 78 -14.50 -0.93 -15.71
CA ALA A 78 -13.26 -0.39 -16.27
C ALA A 78 -12.33 0.26 -15.22
N MET A 79 -12.84 0.62 -14.02
CA MET A 79 -12.03 1.19 -12.93
C MET A 79 -11.67 0.16 -11.84
N ILE A 80 -12.54 -0.82 -11.57
CA ILE A 80 -12.24 -1.90 -10.61
C ILE A 80 -11.25 -2.91 -11.19
N VAL A 81 -11.40 -3.26 -12.47
CA VAL A 81 -10.48 -4.19 -13.14
C VAL A 81 -9.01 -3.76 -13.05
N PRO A 82 -8.61 -2.52 -13.41
CA PRO A 82 -7.23 -2.11 -13.26
C PRO A 82 -6.77 -2.05 -11.80
N ALA A 83 -7.64 -1.68 -10.85
CA ALA A 83 -7.31 -1.71 -9.43
C ALA A 83 -7.02 -3.13 -8.93
N CYS A 84 -7.83 -4.12 -9.33
CA CYS A 84 -7.59 -5.53 -9.00
C CYS A 84 -6.32 -6.07 -9.67
N ILE A 85 -6.10 -5.75 -10.95
CA ILE A 85 -4.88 -6.16 -11.67
C ILE A 85 -3.64 -5.56 -11.00
N LEU A 86 -3.67 -4.26 -10.66
CA LEU A 86 -2.57 -3.61 -9.95
C LEU A 86 -2.33 -4.23 -8.57
N ALA A 87 -3.37 -4.56 -7.81
CA ALA A 87 -3.21 -5.22 -6.52
C ALA A 87 -2.49 -6.58 -6.66
N VAL A 88 -2.85 -7.39 -7.67
CA VAL A 88 -2.18 -8.67 -7.95
C VAL A 88 -0.73 -8.44 -8.38
N LEU A 89 -0.48 -7.49 -9.27
CA LEU A 89 0.87 -7.17 -9.74
C LEU A 89 1.77 -6.68 -8.59
N VAL A 90 1.26 -5.87 -7.67
CA VAL A 90 2.01 -5.38 -6.51
C VAL A 90 2.42 -6.55 -5.60
N VAL A 91 1.52 -7.49 -5.32
CA VAL A 91 1.86 -8.68 -4.50
C VAL A 91 2.95 -9.52 -5.18
N LEU A 92 2.82 -9.75 -6.48
CA LEU A 92 3.82 -10.51 -7.26
C LEU A 92 5.15 -9.76 -7.38
N ALA A 93 5.16 -8.44 -7.46
CA ALA A 93 6.37 -7.62 -7.53
C ALA A 93 7.06 -7.48 -6.17
N LEU A 94 6.30 -7.45 -5.07
CA LEU A 94 6.82 -7.35 -3.71
C LEU A 94 7.44 -8.66 -3.22
N THR A 95 6.92 -9.81 -3.66
CA THR A 95 7.44 -11.13 -3.29
C THR A 95 8.94 -11.33 -3.60
N PRO A 96 9.45 -11.02 -4.81
CA PRO A 96 10.89 -11.11 -5.10
C PRO A 96 11.72 -9.97 -4.51
N ASP A 97 11.11 -8.83 -4.16
CA ASP A 97 11.80 -7.68 -3.54
C ASP A 97 12.26 -8.05 -2.13
N ILE A 98 11.35 -8.58 -1.31
CA ILE A 98 11.65 -9.05 0.05
C ILE A 98 12.60 -10.28 0.04
N ALA A 99 12.61 -11.06 -1.05
CA ALA A 99 13.45 -12.25 -1.16
C ALA A 99 14.93 -11.92 -1.39
N ARG A 100 15.26 -10.77 -1.99
CA ARG A 100 16.64 -10.40 -2.35
C ARG A 100 17.46 -9.87 -1.17
N ASP A 101 16.82 -9.40 -0.11
CA ASP A 101 17.49 -8.84 1.07
C ASP A 101 18.24 -9.92 1.90
N LYS A 102 17.74 -11.16 1.91
CA LYS A 102 18.33 -12.27 2.70
C LYS A 102 19.64 -12.83 2.15
N THR A 103 20.07 -12.43 0.94
CA THR A 103 21.31 -12.94 0.35
C THR A 103 22.52 -12.06 0.70
N GLN A 104 22.32 -10.82 1.13
CA GLN A 104 23.43 -9.88 1.38
C GLN A 104 24.04 -10.03 2.78
N ASP A 105 23.30 -10.54 3.76
CA ASP A 105 23.80 -10.81 5.11
C ASP A 105 24.81 -11.97 5.18
N ASP A 106 24.73 -12.93 4.24
CA ASP A 106 25.62 -14.09 4.19
C ASP A 106 26.95 -13.82 3.43
N LEU A 107 27.11 -12.63 2.83
CA LEU A 107 28.29 -12.26 2.04
C LEU A 107 29.11 -11.11 2.65
N ILE A 108 29.00 -10.89 3.97
CA ILE A 108 30.08 -10.24 4.74
C ILE A 108 31.01 -11.36 5.18
N VAL A 109 31.84 -11.82 4.25
CA VAL A 109 33.08 -12.55 4.60
C VAL A 109 33.94 -11.53 5.35
N PRO A 110 34.35 -11.79 6.61
CA PRO A 110 35.35 -10.95 7.25
C PRO A 110 36.67 -11.11 6.48
N GLU A 111 36.98 -10.14 5.63
CA GLU A 111 38.36 -9.85 5.25
C GLU A 111 39.10 -9.32 6.50
N ASP A 112 40.29 -9.87 6.73
CA ASP A 112 41.39 -9.28 7.52
C ASP A 112 41.47 -9.53 9.03
N ASP A 113 41.65 -10.79 9.46
CA ASP A 113 42.37 -11.04 10.74
C ASP A 113 43.30 -12.28 10.71
N SER A 114 43.19 -13.16 9.72
CA SER A 114 43.96 -14.43 9.70
C SER A 114 45.25 -14.39 8.86
N ALA A 115 45.50 -13.31 8.11
CA ALA A 115 46.69 -13.18 7.25
C ALA A 115 47.89 -12.52 7.94
N MET A 116 47.70 -11.81 9.06
CA MET A 116 48.78 -11.09 9.74
C MET A 116 49.65 -11.98 10.67
N ILE A 117 49.17 -13.17 11.07
CA ILE A 117 49.92 -14.05 11.98
C ILE A 117 50.98 -14.89 11.23
N THR A 118 50.82 -15.14 9.93
CA THR A 118 51.74 -16.01 9.18
C THR A 118 53.00 -15.30 8.69
N VAL A 119 52.98 -13.96 8.57
CA VAL A 119 54.15 -13.18 8.10
C VAL A 119 55.09 -12.75 9.25
N SER A 120 54.75 -13.09 10.49
CA SER A 120 55.47 -12.63 11.70
C SER A 120 56.32 -13.69 12.41
N GLN A 121 56.59 -14.85 11.80
CA GLN A 121 57.56 -15.82 12.35
C GLN A 121 58.93 -15.64 11.68
N PRO A 122 59.88 -14.89 12.30
CA PRO A 122 61.23 -14.75 11.79
C PRO A 122 62.03 -16.05 11.93
N LEU A 123 62.88 -16.30 10.93
CA LEU A 123 63.88 -17.35 10.93
C LEU A 123 64.81 -17.24 12.16
N GLU A 124 64.67 -18.12 13.14
CA GLU A 124 65.77 -18.37 14.09
C GLU A 124 65.68 -19.78 14.71
N ILE A 125 66.81 -20.50 14.62
CA ILE A 125 67.18 -21.73 15.38
C ILE A 125 66.58 -23.07 14.91
N GLN A 126 67.15 -23.62 13.84
CA GLN A 126 67.65 -25.01 13.86
C GLN A 126 69.02 -25.03 13.17
N ARG A 127 70.01 -24.48 13.87
CA ARG A 127 71.43 -24.67 13.57
C ARG A 127 71.82 -26.04 14.14
N SER A 128 72.45 -26.83 13.25
CA SER A 128 73.43 -27.91 13.45
C SER A 128 73.86 -28.27 14.87
#